data_AF-A0A2I4CNC7-F1
#
_entry.id   AF-A0A2I4CNC7-F1
#
_cell.length_a   1.000
_cell.length_b   1.000
_cell.length_c   1.000
_cell.angle_alpha   90.00
_cell.angle_beta   90.00
_cell.angle_gamma   90.00
#
_symmetry.space_group_name_H-M   'P 1'
#
loop_
_entity.id
_entity.type
_entity.pdbx_description
1 polymer ?
#
loop_
_entity_poly.entity_id
_entity_poly.type
_entity_poly.pdbx_seq_one_letter_code
_entity_poly.pdbx_strand_id
1 'polypeptide(L)'
;MCLLPVASLLMCFWLVERSQCNSSFQDSMRELHHRFALSLYQTLTETENKSNLILSPLSVSLSLALLQFGARGNTRSQLEGMLGYSVNDAQVQAFLLDSHGVMNSSSQCPWLQQSSTLFIQSGTQLLSRFLQHTAAWADTSVVRASFS
;
A
#
# COMPACT_ATOMS: atom_id res chain seq x y z
N MET A 1 -23.77 -17.34 -42.21
CA MET A 1 -23.62 -16.15 -41.35
C MET A 1 -23.79 -16.63 -39.92
N CYS A 2 -22.69 -16.83 -39.18
CA CYS A 2 -22.74 -17.32 -37.80
C CYS A 2 -23.20 -16.18 -36.89
N LEU A 3 -24.39 -16.31 -36.28
CA LEU A 3 -24.78 -15.43 -35.17
C LEU A 3 -23.86 -15.76 -33.99
N LEU A 4 -22.90 -14.87 -33.72
CA LEU A 4 -22.20 -14.87 -32.42
C LEU A 4 -23.27 -14.69 -31.33
N PRO A 5 -23.36 -15.61 -30.36
CA PRO A 5 -24.39 -15.52 -29.33
C PRO A 5 -24.18 -14.24 -28.54
N VAL A 6 -25.25 -13.51 -28.25
CA VAL A 6 -25.23 -12.26 -27.46
C VAL A 6 -24.47 -12.44 -26.13
N ALA A 7 -24.50 -13.65 -25.57
CA ALA A 7 -23.70 -14.02 -24.40
C ALA A 7 -22.18 -13.85 -24.61
N SER A 8 -21.64 -14.14 -25.80
CA SER A 8 -20.23 -13.93 -26.12
C SER A 8 -19.86 -12.46 -26.16
N LEU A 9 -20.74 -11.60 -26.70
CA LEU A 9 -20.53 -10.16 -26.70
C LEU A 9 -20.61 -9.59 -25.28
N LEU A 10 -21.58 -10.02 -24.48
CA LEU A 10 -21.71 -9.62 -23.08
C LEU A 10 -20.52 -10.06 -22.23
N MET A 11 -19.99 -11.27 -22.46
CA MET A 11 -18.75 -11.73 -21.80
C MET A 11 -17.53 -10.92 -22.23
N CYS A 12 -17.41 -10.57 -23.51
CA CYS A 12 -16.33 -9.71 -23.99
C CYS A 12 -16.42 -8.29 -23.40
N PHE A 13 -17.62 -7.71 -23.30
CA PHE A 13 -17.83 -6.43 -22.63
C PHE A 13 -17.45 -6.51 -21.14
N TRP A 14 -17.89 -7.56 -20.43
CA TRP A 14 -17.51 -7.81 -19.04
C TRP A 14 -16.00 -7.98 -18.83
N LEU A 15 -15.31 -8.65 -19.75
CA LEU A 15 -13.85 -8.86 -19.72
C LEU A 15 -13.07 -7.57 -20.01
N VAL A 16 -13.53 -6.77 -20.97
CA VAL A 16 -12.92 -5.48 -21.34
C VAL A 16 -13.13 -4.43 -20.24
N GLU A 17 -14.29 -4.43 -19.59
CA GLU A 17 -14.60 -3.52 -18.49
C GLU A 17 -13.74 -3.87 -17.24
N ARG A 18 -13.52 -5.16 -16.97
CA ARG A 18 -12.56 -5.61 -15.94
C ARG A 18 -11.12 -5.19 -16.22
N SER A 19 -10.66 -5.22 -17.47
CA SER A 19 -9.26 -4.89 -17.79
C SER A 19 -8.97 -3.39 -17.71
N GLN A 20 -9.89 -2.54 -18.15
CA GLN A 20 -9.74 -1.07 -18.12
C GLN A 20 -9.84 -0.48 -16.70
N CYS A 21 -10.63 -1.09 -15.81
CA CYS A 21 -10.71 -0.66 -14.42
C CYS A 21 -9.41 -0.92 -13.66
N ASN A 22 -8.76 -2.07 -13.91
CA ASN A 22 -7.48 -2.39 -13.28
C ASN A 22 -6.37 -1.42 -13.70
N SER A 23 -6.23 -1.10 -14.99
CA SER A 23 -5.16 -0.20 -15.44
C SER A 23 -5.34 1.22 -14.92
N SER A 24 -6.56 1.75 -14.92
CA SER A 24 -6.82 3.12 -14.44
C SER A 24 -6.63 3.26 -12.93
N PHE A 25 -6.97 2.24 -12.14
CA PHE A 25 -6.71 2.22 -10.71
C PHE A 25 -5.21 2.10 -10.39
N GLN A 26 -4.50 1.21 -11.09
CA GLN A 26 -3.04 1.06 -10.96
C GLN A 26 -2.31 2.36 -11.29
N ASP A 27 -2.72 3.06 -12.36
CA ASP A 27 -2.17 4.37 -12.72
C ASP A 27 -2.44 5.42 -11.63
N SER A 28 -3.63 5.42 -11.04
CA SER A 28 -4.00 6.31 -9.94
C SER A 28 -3.14 6.05 -8.69
N MET A 29 -2.96 4.78 -8.31
CA MET A 29 -2.11 4.42 -7.17
C MET A 29 -0.63 4.78 -7.41
N ARG A 30 -0.14 4.58 -8.64
CA ARG A 30 1.21 5.00 -9.03
C ARG A 30 1.39 6.51 -8.89
N GLU A 31 0.40 7.29 -9.34
CA GLU A 31 0.41 8.75 -9.20
C GLU A 31 0.41 9.19 -7.72
N LEU A 32 -0.42 8.57 -6.88
CA LEU A 32 -0.46 8.85 -5.45
C LEU A 32 0.90 8.60 -4.77
N HIS A 33 1.52 7.45 -5.04
CA HIS A 33 2.86 7.14 -4.52
C HIS A 33 3.95 8.09 -5.06
N HIS A 34 3.85 8.50 -6.34
CA HIS A 34 4.78 9.47 -6.93
C HIS A 34 4.65 10.85 -6.26
N ARG A 35 3.43 11.34 -6.08
CA ARG A 35 3.16 12.62 -5.40
C ARG A 35 3.64 12.60 -3.95
N PHE A 36 3.38 11.52 -3.22
CA PHE A 36 3.91 11.33 -1.87
C PHE A 36 5.44 11.39 -1.85
N ALA A 37 6.11 10.68 -2.75
CA ALA A 37 7.57 10.66 -2.83
C ALA A 37 8.16 12.04 -3.11
N LEU A 38 7.59 12.79 -4.05
CA LEU A 38 8.02 14.15 -4.36
C LEU A 38 7.81 15.10 -3.18
N SER A 39 6.62 15.05 -2.56
CA SER A 39 6.32 15.88 -1.39
C SER A 39 7.27 15.58 -0.24
N LEU A 40 7.52 14.30 0.06
CA LEU A 40 8.45 13.90 1.12
C LEU A 40 9.86 14.40 0.85
N TYR A 41 10.35 14.24 -0.38
CA TYR A 41 11.67 14.73 -0.78
C TYR A 41 11.77 16.24 -0.61
N GLN A 42 10.79 17.00 -1.14
CA GLN A 42 10.76 18.46 -1.03
C GLN A 42 10.80 18.92 0.43
N THR A 43 9.92 18.38 1.27
CA THR A 43 9.87 18.71 2.71
C THR A 43 11.19 18.45 3.42
N LEU A 44 11.85 17.31 3.13
CA LEU A 44 13.14 16.99 3.73
C LEU A 44 14.25 17.90 3.22
N THR A 45 14.26 18.24 1.93
CA THR A 45 15.27 19.17 1.37
C THR A 45 15.13 20.58 1.92
N GLU A 46 13.92 21.09 2.11
CA GLU A 46 13.68 22.40 2.74
C GLU A 46 14.28 22.47 4.16
N THR A 47 14.28 21.34 4.87
CA THR A 47 14.74 21.23 6.25
C THR A 47 16.26 20.99 6.34
N GLU A 48 16.84 20.18 5.46
CA GLU A 48 18.26 19.79 5.45
C GLU A 48 18.97 20.12 4.13
N ASN A 49 19.25 21.41 3.91
CA ASN A 49 19.79 21.92 2.64
C ASN A 49 21.30 21.71 2.39
N LYS A 50 22.02 20.98 3.25
CA LYS A 50 23.51 20.98 3.22
C LYS A 50 24.18 19.59 3.22
N SER A 51 23.41 18.51 3.17
CA SER A 51 23.89 17.13 3.22
C SER A 51 23.27 16.29 2.10
N ASN A 52 23.89 15.15 1.81
CA ASN A 52 23.31 14.15 0.92
C ASN A 52 22.04 13.58 1.55
N LEU A 53 20.94 13.57 0.81
CA LEU A 53 19.67 12.99 1.23
C LEU A 53 19.42 11.69 0.47
N ILE A 54 19.33 10.57 1.21
CA ILE A 54 18.97 9.25 0.67
C ILE A 54 17.80 8.74 1.49
N LEU A 55 16.69 8.40 0.83
CA LEU A 55 15.51 7.82 1.48
C LEU A 55 14.79 6.83 0.56
N SER A 56 13.91 6.02 1.15
CA SER A 56 12.96 5.17 0.42
C SER A 56 11.53 5.65 0.69
N PRO A 57 10.92 6.44 -0.21
CA PRO A 57 9.55 6.89 -0.06
C PRO A 57 8.56 5.72 0.11
N LEU A 58 8.80 4.62 -0.59
CA LEU A 58 7.98 3.42 -0.49
C LEU A 58 8.01 2.83 0.93
N SER A 59 9.17 2.73 1.56
CA SER A 59 9.27 2.21 2.93
C SER A 59 8.50 3.09 3.93
N VAL A 60 8.55 4.41 3.76
CA VAL A 60 7.83 5.36 4.62
C VAL A 60 6.32 5.25 4.39
N SER A 61 5.87 5.24 3.14
CA SER A 61 4.43 5.15 2.83
C SER A 61 3.82 3.86 3.37
N LEU A 62 4.52 2.74 3.26
CA LEU A 62 4.05 1.45 3.78
C LEU A 62 3.94 1.42 5.30
N SER A 63 4.88 2.08 5.98
CA SER A 63 4.83 2.22 7.45
C SER A 63 3.64 3.08 7.88
N LEU A 64 3.35 4.16 7.15
CA LEU A 64 2.19 5.02 7.41
C LEU A 64 0.85 4.33 7.11
N ALA A 65 0.78 3.57 6.02
CA ALA A 65 -0.38 2.76 5.68
C ALA A 65 -0.64 1.66 6.72
N LEU A 66 0.41 1.03 7.25
CA LEU A 66 0.28 0.08 8.37
C LEU A 66 -0.35 0.72 9.61
N LEU A 67 0.04 1.97 9.92
CA LEU A 67 -0.55 2.72 11.04
C LEU A 67 -2.02 3.08 10.81
N GLN A 68 -2.46 3.25 9.56
CA GLN A 68 -3.87 3.55 9.25
C GLN A 68 -4.82 2.47 9.76
N PHE A 69 -4.42 1.20 9.82
CA PHE A 69 -5.27 0.11 10.33
C PHE A 69 -5.64 0.27 11.81
N GLY A 70 -4.80 0.94 12.60
CA GLY A 70 -5.05 1.23 14.01
C GLY A 70 -5.60 2.64 14.26
N ALA A 71 -5.39 3.56 13.33
CA ALA A 71 -5.75 4.96 13.48
C ALA A 71 -7.27 5.20 13.44
N ARG A 72 -7.73 6.23 14.16
CA ARG A 72 -9.14 6.67 14.20
C ARG A 72 -9.22 8.19 14.19
N GLY A 73 -10.41 8.72 13.88
CA GLY A 73 -10.69 10.16 13.89
C GLY A 73 -9.67 10.96 13.07
N ASN A 74 -9.20 12.07 13.63
CA ASN A 74 -8.27 12.99 12.96
C ASN A 74 -6.97 12.32 12.53
N THR A 75 -6.42 11.41 13.35
CA THR A 75 -5.18 10.69 13.03
C THR A 75 -5.35 9.86 11.76
N ARG A 76 -6.49 9.18 11.60
CA ARG A 76 -6.77 8.43 10.36
C ARG A 76 -6.88 9.37 9.18
N SER A 77 -7.65 10.46 9.30
CA SER A 77 -7.84 11.42 8.22
C SER A 77 -6.53 12.09 7.78
N GLN A 78 -5.60 12.35 8.71
CA GLN A 78 -4.28 12.88 8.38
C GLN A 78 -3.44 11.87 7.58
N LEU A 79 -3.44 10.59 7.98
CA LEU A 79 -2.72 9.54 7.26
C LEU A 79 -3.32 9.28 5.87
N GLU A 80 -4.64 9.26 5.77
CA GLU A 80 -5.36 9.10 4.49
C GLU A 80 -5.10 10.30 3.58
N GLY A 81 -5.15 11.53 4.11
CA GLY A 81 -4.87 12.74 3.35
C GLY A 81 -3.42 12.81 2.85
N MET A 82 -2.46 12.32 3.65
CA MET A 82 -1.05 12.28 3.28
C MET A 82 -0.76 11.25 2.18
N LEU A 83 -1.35 10.05 2.26
CA LEU A 83 -1.15 8.99 1.26
C LEU A 83 -2.07 9.11 0.05
N GLY A 84 -3.18 9.85 0.18
CA GLY A 84 -4.21 10.04 -0.84
C GLY A 84 -5.15 8.85 -1.01
N TYR A 85 -5.10 7.86 -0.12
CA TYR A 85 -5.97 6.68 -0.13
C TYR A 85 -6.24 6.16 1.29
N SER A 86 -7.28 5.34 1.41
CA SER A 86 -7.59 4.61 2.65
C SER A 86 -7.23 3.14 2.50
N VAL A 87 -6.47 2.60 3.47
CA VAL A 87 -6.19 1.15 3.53
C VAL A 87 -7.43 0.30 3.83
N ASN A 88 -8.58 0.91 4.15
CA ASN A 88 -9.84 0.18 4.33
C ASN A 88 -10.61 0.01 3.01
N ASP A 89 -10.15 0.61 1.91
CA ASP A 89 -10.71 0.40 0.58
C ASP A 89 -10.25 -0.96 0.02
N ALA A 90 -11.20 -1.75 -0.47
CA ALA A 90 -10.93 -3.11 -0.95
C ALA A 90 -10.03 -3.15 -2.20
N GLN A 91 -10.13 -2.16 -3.10
CA GLN A 91 -9.30 -2.07 -4.29
C GLN A 91 -7.87 -1.67 -3.91
N VAL A 92 -7.73 -0.75 -2.95
CA VAL A 92 -6.44 -0.34 -2.39
C VAL A 92 -5.75 -1.54 -1.75
N GLN A 93 -6.44 -2.30 -0.90
CA GLN A 93 -5.89 -3.53 -0.30
C GLN A 93 -5.48 -4.55 -1.36
N ALA A 94 -6.33 -4.81 -2.35
CA ALA A 94 -6.03 -5.75 -3.43
C ALA A 94 -4.78 -5.35 -4.22
N PHE A 95 -4.66 -4.07 -4.59
CA PHE A 95 -3.50 -3.56 -5.31
C PHE A 95 -2.22 -3.64 -4.49
N LEU A 96 -2.27 -3.34 -3.19
CA LEU A 96 -1.08 -3.36 -2.35
C LEU A 96 -0.59 -4.80 -2.15
N LEU A 97 -1.50 -5.75 -1.93
CA LEU A 97 -1.19 -7.18 -1.89
C LEU A 97 -0.62 -7.69 -3.22
N ASP A 98 -1.22 -7.31 -4.36
CA ASP A 98 -0.77 -7.71 -5.70
C ASP A 98 0.60 -7.11 -6.04
N SER A 99 0.84 -5.86 -5.67
CA SER A 99 2.12 -5.16 -5.87
C SER A 99 3.26 -5.83 -5.09
N HIS A 100 3.00 -6.35 -3.89
CA HIS A 100 3.97 -7.16 -3.15
C HIS A 100 4.27 -8.48 -3.87
N GLY A 101 3.25 -9.12 -4.44
CA GLY A 101 3.40 -10.32 -5.27
C GLY A 101 4.29 -10.07 -6.48
N VAL A 102 4.07 -8.98 -7.22
CA VAL A 102 4.88 -8.61 -8.39
C VAL A 102 6.32 -8.27 -8.01
N MET A 103 6.53 -7.59 -6.87
CA MET A 103 7.89 -7.24 -6.42
C MET A 103 8.70 -8.49 -6.02
N ASN A 104 8.07 -9.46 -5.34
CA ASN A 104 8.73 -10.69 -4.92
C ASN A 104 8.84 -11.75 -6.03
N SER A 105 7.98 -11.70 -7.06
CA SER A 105 7.87 -12.75 -8.10
C SER A 105 8.46 -12.36 -9.45
N SER A 106 8.86 -11.11 -9.64
CA SER A 106 9.44 -10.70 -10.93
C SER A 106 10.84 -11.27 -11.09
N SER A 107 11.00 -12.17 -12.07
CA SER A 107 12.29 -12.69 -12.55
C SER A 107 13.20 -11.61 -13.16
N GLN A 108 12.75 -10.35 -13.18
CA GLN A 108 13.48 -9.20 -13.72
C GLN A 108 14.17 -8.36 -12.63
N CYS A 109 13.80 -8.47 -11.34
CA CYS A 109 14.48 -7.76 -10.24
C CYS A 109 14.40 -8.51 -8.89
N PRO A 110 15.10 -9.65 -8.72
CA PRO A 110 15.08 -10.45 -7.49
C PRO A 110 15.76 -9.82 -6.25
N TRP A 111 16.13 -8.54 -6.31
CA TRP A 111 17.02 -7.90 -5.31
C TRP A 111 16.30 -6.98 -4.31
N LEU A 112 15.00 -6.73 -4.48
CA LEU A 112 14.26 -5.82 -3.61
C LEU A 112 13.43 -6.61 -2.58
N GLN A 113 13.98 -6.74 -1.37
CA GLN A 113 13.26 -7.31 -0.23
C GLN A 113 12.67 -6.18 0.62
N GLN A 114 11.40 -6.31 0.97
CA GLN A 114 10.69 -5.33 1.79
C GLN A 114 9.97 -6.07 2.92
N SER A 115 10.16 -5.61 4.15
CA SER A 115 9.43 -6.11 5.32
C SER A 115 9.20 -4.99 6.30
N SER A 116 8.21 -5.15 7.17
CA SER A 116 7.96 -4.25 8.29
C SER A 116 7.86 -5.05 9.59
N THR A 117 8.22 -4.44 10.71
CA THR A 117 8.08 -5.08 12.03
C THR A 117 7.50 -4.10 13.02
N LEU A 118 6.39 -4.48 13.66
CA LEU A 118 5.77 -3.74 14.75
C LEU A 118 6.29 -4.28 16.08
N PHE A 119 7.13 -3.51 16.76
CA PHE A 119 7.55 -3.82 18.12
C PHE A 119 6.55 -3.22 19.11
N ILE A 120 5.95 -4.07 19.94
CA ILE A 120 4.86 -3.69 20.84
C ILE A 120 5.20 -4.10 22.27
N GLN A 121 4.98 -3.19 23.22
CA GLN A 121 5.23 -3.42 24.63
C GLN A 121 4.53 -4.70 25.12
N SER A 122 5.25 -5.50 25.89
CA SER A 122 4.74 -6.70 26.52
C SER A 122 3.61 -6.36 27.49
N GLY A 123 2.51 -7.12 27.42
CA GLY A 123 1.30 -6.87 28.21
C GLY A 123 0.24 -5.99 27.54
N THR A 124 0.57 -5.24 26.48
CA THR A 124 -0.43 -4.42 25.75
C THR A 124 -1.44 -5.29 25.03
N GLN A 125 -2.75 -5.14 25.25
CA GLN A 125 -3.75 -5.93 24.52
C GLN A 125 -4.00 -5.33 23.13
N LEU A 126 -3.90 -6.17 22.09
CA LEU A 126 -4.15 -5.78 20.70
C LEU A 126 -5.45 -6.38 20.22
N LEU A 127 -6.19 -5.61 19.43
CA LEU A 127 -7.42 -6.09 18.80
C LEU A 127 -7.08 -7.14 17.75
N SER A 128 -7.81 -8.25 17.72
CA SER A 128 -7.62 -9.31 16.72
C SER A 128 -7.76 -8.80 15.29
N ARG A 129 -8.71 -7.88 15.05
CA ARG A 129 -8.88 -7.23 13.74
C ARG A 129 -7.64 -6.45 13.31
N PHE A 130 -6.98 -5.76 14.23
CA PHE A 130 -5.74 -5.05 13.91
C PHE A 130 -4.66 -6.04 13.47
N LEU A 131 -4.46 -7.12 14.25
CA LEU A 131 -3.48 -8.16 13.93
C LEU A 131 -3.75 -8.84 12.57
N GLN A 132 -5.01 -9.09 12.24
CA GLN A 132 -5.41 -9.66 10.95
C GLN A 132 -5.03 -8.76 9.79
N HIS A 133 -5.34 -7.46 9.87
CA HIS A 133 -4.99 -6.52 8.82
C HIS A 133 -3.48 -6.31 8.70
N THR A 134 -2.75 -6.24 9.82
CA THR A 134 -1.30 -6.06 9.79
C THR A 134 -0.58 -7.29 9.24
N ALA A 135 -1.04 -8.50 9.54
CA ALA A 135 -0.39 -9.73 9.06
C ALA A 135 -0.50 -9.89 7.53
N ALA A 136 -1.59 -9.40 6.93
CA ALA A 136 -1.75 -9.38 5.47
C ALA A 136 -0.92 -8.27 4.81
N TRP A 137 -0.44 -7.29 5.56
CA TRP A 137 0.21 -6.11 5.04
C TRP A 137 1.73 -6.27 4.95
N ALA A 138 2.31 -6.12 3.75
CA ALA A 138 3.74 -5.85 3.56
C ALA A 138 4.72 -6.79 4.28
N ASP A 139 4.37 -8.08 4.42
CA ASP A 139 5.10 -9.08 5.19
C ASP A 139 5.41 -8.60 6.63
N THR A 140 4.43 -7.93 7.25
CA THR A 140 4.62 -7.33 8.57
C THR A 140 4.63 -8.40 9.66
N SER A 141 5.68 -8.42 10.47
CA SER A 141 5.73 -9.20 11.70
C SER A 141 5.36 -8.34 12.92
N VAL A 142 4.75 -8.95 13.93
CA VAL A 142 4.44 -8.28 15.20
C VAL A 142 5.27 -8.94 16.29
N VAL A 143 6.17 -8.17 16.90
CA VAL A 143 7.09 -8.64 17.94
C VAL A 143 6.73 -8.00 19.27
N ARG A 144 6.63 -8.83 20.31
CA ARG A 144 6.51 -8.35 21.68
C ARG A 144 7.88 -8.02 22.23
N ALA A 145 8.05 -6.80 22.73
CA ALA A 145 9.29 -6.31 23.31
C ALA A 145 9.05 -5.74 24.71
N SER A 146 10.09 -5.64 25.52
CA SER A 146 10.06 -4.91 26.79
C SER A 146 10.84 -3.62 26.62
N PHE A 147 10.17 -2.48 26.76
CA PHE A 147 10.75 -1.14 26.63
C PHE A 147 10.97 -0.43 27.98
N SER A 148 10.65 -1.10 29.08
CA SER A 148 10.89 -0.66 30.46
C SER A 148 12.30 -0.97 30.92
#